data_AF-A0A382EZX2-F1
#
_entry.id   AF-A0A382EZX2-F1
#
_cell.length_a   1.000
_cell.length_b   1.000
_cell.length_c   1.000
_cell.angle_alpha   90.00
_cell.angle_beta   90.00
_cell.angle_gamma   90.00
#
_symmetry.space_group_name_H-M   'P 1'
#
loop_
_entity.id
_entity.type
_entity.pdbx_description
1 polymer ?
#
loop_
_entity_poly.entity_id
_entity_poly.type
_entity_poly.pdbx_seq_one_letter_code
_entity_poly.pdbx_strand_id
1 'polypeptide(L)' 'MNQKVKTKLHFDQLLLLLEKMILQTSVPEKKDFYHLLEEISIKYNLTREELLMRGFRKAYRQVVDGV' A
#
# COMPACT_ATOMS: atom_id res chain seq x y z
N MET A 1 24.88 14.96 2.47
CA MET A 1 23.83 15.16 3.49
C MET A 1 22.56 14.48 3.02
N ASN A 2 22.05 13.57 3.85
CA ASN A 2 20.91 12.68 3.59
C ASN A 2 19.68 13.42 3.05
N GLN A 3 19.30 13.18 1.81
CA GLN A 3 17.94 13.41 1.34
C GLN A 3 17.05 12.37 2.04
N LYS A 4 16.66 12.64 3.29
CA LYS A 4 15.48 12.02 3.89
C LYS A 4 14.29 12.53 3.08
N VAL A 5 14.02 11.87 1.95
CA VAL A 5 12.75 11.98 1.24
C VAL A 5 11.73 11.59 2.30
N LYS A 6 11.05 12.59 2.89
CA LYS A 6 9.89 12.34 3.75
C LYS A 6 8.88 11.67 2.83
N THR A 7 8.88 10.33 2.79
CA THR A 7 7.86 9.53 2.13
C THR A 7 6.57 9.72 2.92
N LYS A 8 5.92 10.84 2.61
CA LYS A 8 4.57 11.20 3.03
C LYS A 8 3.56 10.33 2.27
N LEU A 9 3.73 9.02 2.38
CA LEU A 9 2.70 8.07 1.99
C LEU A 9 1.58 8.18 3.03
N HIS A 10 0.64 9.09 2.77
CA HIS A 10 -0.57 9.29 3.57
C HIS A 10 -1.67 8.32 3.13
N PHE A 11 -2.72 8.20 3.94
CA PHE A 11 -3.82 7.27 3.70
C PHE A 11 -4.43 7.40 2.30
N ASP A 12 -4.74 8.62 1.83
CA ASP A 12 -5.32 8.85 0.49
C ASP A 12 -4.39 8.39 -0.65
N GLN A 13 -3.08 8.61 -0.49
CA GLN A 13 -2.08 8.17 -1.46
C GLN A 13 -1.97 6.64 -1.48
N LEU A 14 -2.08 6.03 -0.30
CA LEU A 14 -2.04 4.58 -0.13
C LEU A 14 -3.30 3.92 -0.72
N LEU A 15 -4.47 4.55 -0.56
CA LEU A 15 -5.73 4.11 -1.17
C LEU A 15 -5.66 4.15 -2.70
N LEU A 16 -5.29 5.29 -3.29
CA LEU A 16 -5.14 5.43 -4.74
C LEU A 16 -4.13 4.45 -5.33
N LEU A 17 -3.06 4.16 -4.58
CA LEU A 17 -2.01 3.25 -5.02
C LEU A 17 -2.50 1.80 -5.00
N LEU A 18 -3.18 1.38 -3.93
CA LEU A 18 -3.79 0.06 -3.84
C LEU A 18 -4.86 -0.15 -4.91
N GLU A 19 -5.70 0.87 -5.16
CA GLU A 19 -6.71 0.84 -6.21
C GLU A 19 -6.08 0.58 -7.58
N LYS A 20 -5.04 1.36 -7.94
CA LYS A 20 -4.31 1.13 -9.20
C LYS A 20 -3.68 -0.25 -9.27
N MET A 21 -3.03 -0.71 -8.21
CA MET A 21 -2.36 -2.01 -8.18
C MET A 21 -3.36 -3.16 -8.33
N ILE A 22 -4.48 -3.12 -7.61
CA ILE A 22 -5.49 -4.19 -7.60
C ILE A 22 -6.30 -4.19 -8.90
N LEU A 23 -6.62 -3.02 -9.47
CA LEU A 23 -7.37 -2.92 -10.73
C LEU A 23 -6.53 -3.25 -11.97
N GLN A 24 -5.24 -2.87 -11.99
CA GLN A 24 -4.36 -3.12 -13.15
C GLN A 24 -3.75 -4.53 -13.15
N THR A 25 -3.73 -5.19 -12.00
CA THR A 25 -3.21 -6.56 -11.87
C THR A 25 -4.29 -7.55 -12.30
N SER A 26 -3.99 -8.44 -13.24
CA SER A 26 -4.89 -9.56 -13.59
C SER A 26 -4.61 -10.83 -12.79
N VAL A 27 -3.48 -10.89 -12.09
CA VAL A 27 -3.01 -12.05 -11.32
C VAL A 27 -3.52 -11.99 -9.88
N PRO A 28 -4.37 -12.92 -9.41
CA PRO A 28 -4.95 -12.89 -8.07
C PRO A 28 -3.89 -12.88 -6.96
N GLU A 29 -2.80 -13.65 -7.09
CA GLU A 29 -1.75 -13.72 -6.06
C GLU A 29 -1.04 -12.38 -5.86
N LYS A 30 -0.96 -11.54 -6.90
CA LYS A 30 -0.37 -10.20 -6.81
C LYS A 30 -1.31 -9.17 -6.17
N LYS A 31 -2.58 -9.53 -5.99
CA LYS A 31 -3.56 -8.75 -5.23
C LYS A 31 -3.59 -9.15 -3.76
N ASP A 32 -2.85 -10.18 -3.36
CA ASP A 32 -2.82 -10.64 -1.98
C ASP A 32 -2.35 -9.52 -1.04
N PHE A 33 -2.98 -9.48 0.13
CA PHE A 33 -2.71 -8.47 1.15
C PHE A 33 -1.22 -8.39 1.52
N TYR A 34 -0.58 -9.54 1.75
CA TYR A 34 0.82 -9.59 2.17
C TYR A 34 1.76 -9.26 1.03
N HIS A 35 1.40 -9.65 -0.19
CA HIS A 35 2.16 -9.30 -1.39
C HIS A 35 2.20 -7.79 -1.61
N LEU A 36 1.04 -7.14 -1.59
CA LEU A 36 0.94 -5.68 -1.73
C LEU A 36 1.60 -4.94 -0.57
N LEU A 37 1.48 -5.46 0.66
CA LEU A 37 2.11 -4.88 1.84
C LEU A 37 3.64 -4.91 1.73
N GLU A 38 4.20 -6.02 1.25
CA GLU A 38 5.63 -6.16 1.01
C GLU A 38 6.11 -5.27 -0.13
N GLU A 39 5.40 -5.24 -1.25
CA GLU A 39 5.78 -4.42 -2.41
C GLU A 39 5.81 -2.92 -2.05
N ILE A 40 4.80 -2.46 -1.32
CA ILE A 40 4.70 -1.05 -0.89
C ILE A 40 5.73 -0.75 0.21
N SER A 41 6.02 -1.72 1.08
CA SER A 41 7.07 -1.60 2.11
C SER A 41 8.43 -1.36 1.48
N ILE A 42 8.80 -2.15 0.46
CA ILE A 42 10.06 -2.00 -0.29
C ILE A 42 10.07 -0.68 -1.06
N LYS A 43 8.98 -0.38 -1.80
CA LYS A 43 8.88 0.79 -2.67
C LYS A 43 9.02 2.13 -1.93
N TYR A 44 8.46 2.22 -0.72
CA TYR A 44 8.47 3.44 0.08
C TYR A 44 9.51 3.44 1.21
N ASN A 45 10.30 2.36 1.31
CA ASN A 45 11.25 2.13 2.39
C ASN A 45 10.59 2.32 3.77
N LEU A 46 9.40 1.74 3.92
CA LEU A 46 8.62 1.73 5.15
C LEU A 46 8.54 0.32 5.69
N THR A 47 8.54 0.16 6.99
CA THR A 47 8.25 -1.15 7.59
C THR A 47 6.78 -1.53 7.35
N ARG A 48 6.50 -2.84 7.34
CA ARG A 48 5.12 -3.35 7.27
C ARG A 48 4.25 -2.77 8.40
N GLU A 49 4.81 -2.65 9.59
CA GLU A 49 4.15 -2.05 10.76
C GLU A 49 3.78 -0.58 10.53
N GLU A 50 4.69 0.24 9.97
CA GLU A 50 4.38 1.63 9.64
C GLU A 50 3.25 1.74 8.61
N LEU A 51 3.21 0.87 7.61
CA LEU A 51 2.11 0.83 6.64
C LEU A 51 0.78 0.49 7.31
N LEU A 52 0.78 -0.51 8.20
CA LEU A 52 -0.40 -0.88 8.99
C LEU A 52 -0.88 0.29 9.86
N MET A 53 0.03 0.98 10.55
CA MET A 53 -0.27 2.18 11.34
C MET A 53 -0.82 3.33 10.49
N ARG A 54 -0.39 3.44 9.22
CA ARG A 54 -0.91 4.41 8.25
C ARG A 54 -2.25 4.01 7.64
N GLY A 55 -2.84 2.90 8.08
CA GLY A 55 -4.17 2.46 7.66
C GLY A 55 -4.19 1.55 6.45
N PHE A 56 -3.06 0.89 6.11
CA PHE A 56 -2.98 -0.04 4.98
C PHE A 56 -4.11 -1.08 4.97
N ARG A 57 -4.39 -1.68 6.14
CA ARG A 57 -5.48 -2.66 6.29
C ARG A 57 -6.84 -2.08 5.89
N LYS A 58 -7.11 -0.85 6.31
CA LYS A 58 -8.37 -0.17 5.98
C LYS A 58 -8.42 0.11 4.48
N ALA A 59 -7.37 0.72 3.91
CA ALA A 59 -7.32 1.06 2.50
C ALA A 59 -7.47 -0.17 1.58
N TYR A 60 -6.76 -1.26 1.88
CA TYR A 60 -6.90 -2.53 1.15
C TYR A 60 -8.35 -3.03 1.17
N ARG A 61 -8.98 -3.01 2.34
CA ARG A 61 -10.37 -3.42 2.50
C ARG A 61 -11.33 -2.55 1.68
N GLN A 62 -11.11 -1.24 1.64
CA GLN A 62 -11.95 -0.35 0.83
C GLN A 62 -11.86 -0.69 -0.66
N VAL A 63 -10.67 -1.05 -1.15
CA VAL A 63 -10.47 -1.40 -2.56
C VAL A 63 -11.05 -2.77 -2.90
N VAL A 64 -10.88 -3.77 -2.03
CA VAL A 64 -11.33 -5.15 -2.31
C VAL A 64 -12.80 -5.37 -1.99
N ASP A 65 -13.27 -4.89 -0.83
CA ASP A 65 -14.66 -5.09 -0.37
C ASP A 65 -15.60 -3.94 -0.77
N GLY A 66 -15.07 -2.77 -1.18
CA GLY A 66 -15.89 -1.60 -1.57
C GLY A 66 -16.56 -0.86 -0.40
N VAL A 67 -16.00 -0.94 0.81
CA VAL A 67 -16.58 -0.43 2.08
C VAL A 67 -15.92 0.86 2.59
#